data_AF-A0A527Z4E9-F1
#
_entry.id   AF-A0A527Z4E9-F1
#
_cell.length_a   1.000
_cell.length_b   1.000
_cell.length_c   1.000
_cell.angle_alpha   90.00
_cell.angle_beta   90.00
_cell.angle_gamma   90.00
#
_symmetry.space_group_name_H-M   'P 1'
#
loop_
_entity.id
_entity.type
_entity.pdbx_description
1 polymer ?
#
loop_
_entity_poly.entity_id
_entity_poly.type
_entity_poly.pdbx_seq_one_letter_code
_entity_poly.pdbx_strand_id
1 'polypeptide(L)'
;GWGRGNIGIELEAYYYSPKAHARLTAGLPNAILHDADLLVNWIRSVKSDAEIGYLRKASRLAEAAVTAAYDVIAPGVRECDAIAKVQAAQIAGSPDFAGDITALPPTILGGENASAPHIMWSDRRFGDNETVALELAGVVRRYAAGLARTLQLGAMPAKVGDTGKAVLEGMEAVLA
;
A
#
# COMPACT_ATOMS: atom_id res chain seq x y z
N GLY A 1 -41.41 4.35 -3.65
CA GLY A 1 -39.95 4.43 -3.84
C GLY A 1 -39.31 5.31 -2.78
N TRP A 2 -38.00 5.54 -2.84
CA TRP A 2 -37.19 6.22 -1.81
C TRP A 2 -37.26 7.75 -1.80
N GLY A 3 -38.07 8.37 -2.65
CA GLY A 3 -38.08 9.82 -2.87
C GLY A 3 -38.49 10.71 -1.69
N ARG A 4 -38.81 10.16 -0.51
CA ARG A 4 -39.06 10.88 0.75
C ARG A 4 -38.27 10.30 1.94
N GLY A 5 -37.31 9.42 1.66
CA GLY A 5 -36.53 8.72 2.69
C GLY A 5 -35.33 9.53 3.18
N ASN A 6 -34.70 9.00 4.24
CA ASN A 6 -33.36 9.41 4.66
C ASN A 6 -32.33 8.56 3.91
N ILE A 7 -31.37 9.19 3.23
CA ILE A 7 -30.40 8.51 2.38
C ILE A 7 -28.99 8.93 2.81
N GLY A 8 -28.19 7.96 3.27
CA GLY A 8 -26.77 8.19 3.56
C GLY A 8 -25.94 8.22 2.27
N ILE A 9 -25.01 9.17 2.19
CA ILE A 9 -24.03 9.32 1.10
C ILE A 9 -22.64 9.55 1.68
N GLU A 10 -21.61 8.99 1.05
CA GLU A 10 -20.21 9.22 1.46
C GLU A 10 -19.67 10.45 0.71
N LEU A 11 -19.72 11.63 1.33
CA LEU A 11 -19.41 12.89 0.63
C LEU A 11 -17.94 13.02 0.21
N GLU A 12 -17.03 12.39 0.93
CA GLU A 12 -15.58 12.41 0.67
C GLU A 12 -15.09 11.15 -0.07
N ALA A 13 -15.98 10.24 -0.45
CA ALA A 13 -15.57 9.05 -1.19
C ALA A 13 -14.98 9.42 -2.56
N TYR A 14 -13.81 8.85 -2.89
CA TYR A 14 -13.06 9.13 -4.12
C TYR A 14 -13.87 9.11 -5.43
N TYR A 15 -14.95 8.31 -5.49
CA TYR A 15 -15.77 8.13 -6.69
C TYR A 15 -17.14 8.82 -6.61
N TYR A 16 -17.47 9.46 -5.49
CA TYR A 16 -18.70 10.23 -5.33
C TYR A 16 -18.50 11.68 -5.80
N SER A 17 -18.64 11.89 -7.11
CA SER A 17 -18.36 13.20 -7.70
C SER A 17 -19.42 14.26 -7.37
N PRO A 18 -19.07 15.56 -7.40
CA PRO A 18 -20.04 16.66 -7.26
C PRO A 18 -21.20 16.59 -8.28
N LYS A 19 -20.94 16.06 -9.48
CA LYS A 19 -21.96 15.86 -10.51
C LYS A 19 -22.95 14.74 -10.13
N ALA A 20 -22.47 13.65 -9.54
CA ALA A 20 -23.33 12.59 -9.03
C ALA A 20 -24.23 13.13 -7.91
N HIS A 21 -23.64 13.89 -6.97
CA HIS A 21 -24.38 14.55 -5.90
C HIS A 21 -25.48 15.46 -6.45
N ALA A 22 -25.15 16.37 -7.37
CA ALA A 22 -26.13 17.29 -7.96
C ALA A 22 -27.29 16.56 -8.66
N ARG A 23 -27.01 15.46 -9.35
CA ARG A 23 -28.03 14.63 -10.02
C ARG A 23 -28.92 13.89 -9.04
N LEU A 24 -28.33 13.36 -7.97
CA LEU A 24 -29.09 12.67 -6.91
C LEU A 24 -30.05 13.63 -6.22
N THR A 25 -29.57 14.81 -5.82
CA THR A 25 -30.38 15.85 -5.17
C THR A 25 -31.51 16.35 -6.09
N ALA A 26 -31.23 16.59 -7.37
CA ALA A 26 -32.24 17.01 -8.33
C ALA A 26 -33.30 15.92 -8.62
N GLY A 27 -32.88 14.64 -8.63
CA GLY A 27 -33.77 13.50 -8.87
C GLY A 27 -34.61 13.09 -7.66
N LEU A 28 -34.20 13.47 -6.44
CA LEU A 28 -34.86 13.12 -5.18
C LEU A 28 -35.13 14.39 -4.34
N PRO A 29 -35.90 15.37 -4.84
CA PRO A 29 -36.04 16.68 -4.20
C PRO A 29 -36.71 16.64 -2.82
N ASN A 30 -37.41 15.55 -2.49
CA ASN A 30 -38.08 15.38 -1.20
C ASN A 30 -37.35 14.41 -0.26
N ALA A 31 -36.18 13.88 -0.64
CA ALA A 31 -35.36 13.05 0.22
C ALA A 31 -34.46 13.90 1.13
N ILE A 32 -34.11 13.37 2.30
CA ILE A 32 -33.13 13.97 3.21
C ILE A 32 -31.82 13.21 3.02
N LEU A 33 -30.80 13.89 2.51
CA LEU A 33 -29.46 13.32 2.34
C LEU A 33 -28.66 13.55 3.63
N HIS A 34 -28.03 12.49 4.13
CA HIS A 34 -27.14 12.51 5.29
C HIS A 34 -25.72 12.20 4.84
N ASP A 35 -24.76 12.93 5.39
CA ASP A 35 -23.38 12.49 5.28
C ASP A 35 -23.18 11.23 6.12
N ALA A 36 -22.83 10.15 5.46
CA ALA A 36 -22.56 8.84 6.02
C ALA A 36 -21.12 8.40 5.72
N ASP A 37 -20.22 9.37 5.47
CA ASP A 37 -18.81 9.09 5.22
C ASP A 37 -18.20 8.21 6.31
N LEU A 38 -17.39 7.24 5.87
CA LEU A 38 -16.73 6.23 6.70
C LEU A 38 -17.65 5.33 7.55
N LEU A 39 -18.99 5.41 7.45
CA LEU A 39 -19.89 4.57 8.24
C LEU A 39 -19.61 3.08 8.05
N VAL A 40 -19.48 2.65 6.79
CA VAL A 40 -19.15 1.25 6.47
C VAL A 40 -17.69 0.93 6.82
N ASN A 41 -16.79 1.91 6.73
CA ASN A 41 -15.37 1.74 7.09
C ASN A 41 -15.21 1.37 8.56
N TRP A 42 -15.98 2.00 9.46
CA TRP A 42 -16.00 1.67 10.88
C TRP A 42 -16.53 0.25 11.15
N ILE A 43 -17.59 -0.17 10.44
CA ILE A 43 -18.10 -1.55 10.55
C ILE A 43 -17.02 -2.56 10.15
N ARG A 44 -16.22 -2.25 9.13
CA ARG A 44 -15.14 -3.11 8.63
C ARG A 44 -13.86 -3.06 9.48
N SER A 45 -13.81 -2.30 10.56
CA SER A 45 -12.60 -2.19 11.42
C SER A 45 -12.25 -3.53 12.06
N VAL A 46 -13.24 -4.24 12.60
CA VAL A 46 -13.11 -5.59 13.16
C VAL A 46 -13.19 -6.62 12.04
N LYS A 47 -12.16 -7.46 11.92
CA LYS A 47 -12.05 -8.50 10.89
C LYS A 47 -12.57 -9.83 11.41
N SER A 48 -13.28 -10.56 10.57
CA SER A 48 -13.60 -11.97 10.82
C SER A 48 -12.38 -12.88 10.62
N ASP A 49 -12.45 -14.12 11.11
CA ASP A 49 -11.36 -15.09 10.99
C ASP A 49 -10.97 -15.39 9.53
N ALA A 50 -11.94 -15.39 8.61
CA ALA A 50 -11.68 -15.58 7.19
C ALA A 50 -10.87 -14.42 6.61
N GLU A 51 -11.20 -13.19 6.99
CA GLU A 51 -10.48 -11.97 6.57
C GLU A 51 -9.06 -11.93 7.11
N ILE A 52 -8.87 -12.32 8.37
CA ILE A 52 -7.55 -12.49 8.98
C ILE A 52 -6.76 -13.57 8.24
N GLY A 53 -7.41 -14.66 7.83
CA GLY A 53 -6.82 -15.70 7.00
C GLY A 53 -6.28 -15.16 5.66
N TYR A 54 -7.02 -14.27 5.00
CA TYR A 54 -6.54 -13.61 3.78
C TYR A 54 -5.41 -12.62 4.07
N LEU A 55 -5.49 -11.84 5.15
CA LEU A 55 -4.42 -10.91 5.55
C LEU A 55 -3.10 -11.63 5.83
N ARG A 56 -3.13 -12.79 6.49
CA ARG A 56 -1.91 -13.61 6.71
C ARG A 56 -1.30 -14.11 5.40
N LYS A 57 -2.12 -14.50 4.43
CA LYS A 57 -1.66 -14.87 3.09
C LYS A 57 -1.08 -13.67 2.34
N ALA A 58 -1.73 -12.51 2.44
CA ALA A 58 -1.25 -11.26 1.89
C ALA A 58 0.12 -10.86 2.50
N SER A 59 0.33 -11.04 3.81
CA SER A 59 1.64 -10.80 4.45
C SER A 59 2.75 -11.65 3.84
N ARG A 60 2.49 -12.93 3.56
CA ARG A 60 3.46 -13.82 2.87
C ARG A 60 3.83 -13.32 1.47
N LEU A 61 2.88 -12.70 0.75
CA LEU A 61 3.19 -12.10 -0.55
C LEU A 61 3.96 -10.78 -0.42
N ALA A 62 3.70 -10.00 0.63
CA ALA A 62 4.50 -8.81 0.94
C ALA A 62 5.96 -9.17 1.26
N GLU A 63 6.17 -10.26 2.02
CA GLU A 63 7.50 -10.82 2.27
C GLU A 63 8.18 -11.27 0.97
N ALA A 64 7.47 -12.02 0.11
CA ALA A 64 8.01 -12.44 -1.18
C ALA A 64 8.38 -11.26 -2.10
N ALA A 65 7.58 -10.18 -2.05
CA ALA A 65 7.88 -8.94 -2.77
C ALA A 65 9.17 -8.28 -2.27
N VAL A 66 9.37 -8.22 -0.95
CA VAL A 66 10.62 -7.73 -0.34
C VAL A 66 11.81 -8.62 -0.72
N THR A 67 11.66 -9.94 -0.65
CA THR A 67 12.72 -10.87 -1.08
C THR A 67 13.09 -10.65 -2.54
N ALA A 68 12.11 -10.54 -3.44
CA ALA A 68 12.35 -10.26 -4.85
C ALA A 68 13.07 -8.92 -5.07
N ALA A 69 12.74 -7.89 -4.27
CA ALA A 69 13.44 -6.61 -4.30
C ALA A 69 14.91 -6.76 -3.86
N TYR A 70 15.17 -7.47 -2.76
CA TYR A 70 16.54 -7.72 -2.28
C TYR A 70 17.39 -8.54 -3.26
N ASP A 71 16.78 -9.49 -3.97
CA ASP A 71 17.50 -10.33 -4.93
C ASP A 71 17.89 -9.58 -6.22
N VAL A 72 17.12 -8.56 -6.62
CA VAL A 72 17.30 -7.86 -7.90
C VAL A 72 17.95 -6.49 -7.77
N ILE A 73 17.76 -5.78 -6.65
CA ILE A 73 18.31 -4.44 -6.48
C ILE A 73 19.82 -4.53 -6.29
N ALA A 74 20.54 -4.04 -7.29
CA ALA A 74 21.99 -3.98 -7.31
C ALA A 74 22.46 -2.75 -8.12
N PRO A 75 23.71 -2.29 -7.92
CA PRO A 75 24.25 -1.20 -8.71
C PRO A 75 24.14 -1.45 -10.21
N GLY A 76 23.73 -0.42 -10.96
CA GLY A 76 23.50 -0.51 -12.39
C GLY A 76 22.16 -1.13 -12.81
N VAL A 77 21.38 -1.75 -11.92
CA VAL A 77 20.02 -2.24 -12.25
C VAL A 77 19.07 -1.06 -12.35
N ARG A 78 18.18 -1.06 -13.36
CA ARG A 78 17.14 -0.01 -13.50
C ARG A 78 16.03 -0.24 -12.48
N GLU A 79 15.51 0.84 -11.91
CA GLU A 79 14.38 0.79 -10.96
C GLU A 79 13.17 0.07 -11.57
N CYS A 80 12.84 0.35 -12.84
CA CYS A 80 11.74 -0.31 -13.55
C CYS A 80 11.92 -1.84 -13.69
N ASP A 81 13.16 -2.32 -13.86
CA ASP A 81 13.44 -3.76 -13.95
C ASP A 81 13.26 -4.44 -12.59
N ALA A 82 13.64 -3.76 -11.50
CA ALA A 82 13.42 -4.22 -10.13
C ALA A 82 11.92 -4.29 -9.81
N ILE A 83 11.16 -3.24 -10.15
CA ILE A 83 9.70 -3.19 -9.97
C ILE A 83 9.02 -4.33 -10.73
N ALA A 84 9.43 -4.63 -11.95
CA ALA A 84 8.87 -5.73 -12.72
C ALA A 84 9.01 -7.09 -12.00
N LYS A 85 10.14 -7.34 -11.34
CA LYS A 85 10.34 -8.56 -10.53
C LYS A 85 9.49 -8.57 -9.28
N VAL A 86 9.39 -7.45 -8.59
CA VAL A 86 8.55 -7.29 -7.39
C VAL A 86 7.07 -7.55 -7.73
N GLN A 87 6.56 -6.93 -8.80
CA GLN A 87 5.18 -7.13 -9.24
C GLN A 87 4.92 -8.56 -9.69
N ALA A 88 5.89 -9.20 -10.37
CA ALA A 88 5.76 -10.61 -10.72
C ALA A 88 5.61 -11.49 -9.47
N ALA A 89 6.39 -11.25 -8.41
CA ALA A 89 6.28 -11.98 -7.14
C ALA A 89 4.94 -11.71 -6.44
N GLN A 90 4.46 -10.46 -6.45
CA GLN A 90 3.16 -10.09 -5.86
C GLN A 90 1.99 -10.78 -6.56
N ILE A 91 2.00 -10.80 -7.91
CA ILE A 91 0.87 -11.27 -8.72
C ILE A 91 0.87 -12.80 -8.87
N ALA A 92 2.03 -13.42 -9.07
CA ALA A 92 2.15 -14.87 -9.22
C ALA A 92 1.60 -15.61 -7.98
N GLY A 93 1.75 -15.00 -6.80
CA GLY A 93 1.23 -15.55 -5.56
C GLY A 93 2.14 -16.61 -4.96
N SER A 94 1.53 -17.66 -4.41
CA SER A 94 2.16 -18.80 -3.77
C SER A 94 1.64 -20.09 -4.41
N PRO A 95 2.32 -21.25 -4.27
CA PRO A 95 1.79 -22.52 -4.80
C PRO A 95 0.34 -22.81 -4.37
N ASP A 96 -0.06 -22.34 -3.19
CA ASP A 96 -1.38 -22.62 -2.61
C ASP A 96 -2.45 -21.54 -2.89
N PHE A 97 -2.07 -20.35 -3.38
CA PHE A 97 -3.00 -19.24 -3.62
C PHE A 97 -2.44 -18.17 -4.54
N ALA A 98 -3.31 -17.57 -5.36
CA ALA A 98 -2.94 -16.48 -6.24
C ALA A 98 -2.76 -15.15 -5.49
N GLY A 99 -1.88 -14.30 -6.03
CA GLY A 99 -1.83 -12.89 -5.71
C GLY A 99 -2.90 -12.08 -6.43
N ASP A 100 -2.95 -10.79 -6.13
CA ASP A 100 -3.94 -9.85 -6.65
C ASP A 100 -3.28 -8.46 -6.81
N ILE A 101 -3.94 -7.55 -7.52
CA ILE A 101 -3.44 -6.19 -7.73
C ILE A 101 -3.42 -5.40 -6.41
N THR A 102 -2.33 -4.70 -6.15
CA THR A 102 -2.20 -3.81 -5.00
C THR A 102 -3.08 -2.56 -5.16
N ALA A 103 -3.56 -1.99 -4.05
CA ALA A 103 -4.36 -0.75 -4.10
C ALA A 103 -3.52 0.48 -4.50
N LEU A 104 -2.22 0.43 -4.17
CA LEU A 104 -1.21 1.39 -4.58
C LEU A 104 -0.08 0.65 -5.33
N PRO A 105 0.56 1.28 -6.32
CA PRO A 105 1.73 0.68 -6.97
C PRO A 105 2.88 0.49 -5.95
N PRO A 106 3.74 -0.52 -6.13
CA PRO A 106 4.92 -0.67 -5.28
C PRO A 106 5.86 0.53 -5.45
N THR A 107 6.47 1.00 -4.36
CA THR A 107 7.49 2.05 -4.41
C THR A 107 8.86 1.50 -4.03
N ILE A 108 9.85 1.80 -4.89
CA ILE A 108 11.27 1.52 -4.64
C ILE A 108 11.98 2.86 -4.84
N LEU A 109 12.43 3.45 -3.74
CA LEU A 109 12.90 4.82 -3.66
C LEU A 109 14.40 4.82 -3.41
N GLY A 110 15.20 4.97 -4.47
CA GLY A 110 16.66 5.06 -4.36
C GLY A 110 17.15 6.48 -4.08
N GLY A 111 18.05 6.62 -3.10
CA GLY A 111 18.87 7.82 -2.95
C GLY A 111 18.03 9.05 -2.60
N GLU A 112 18.13 10.11 -3.39
CA GLU A 112 17.33 11.32 -3.18
C GLU A 112 15.82 11.06 -3.26
N ASN A 113 15.38 10.08 -4.06
CA ASN A 113 13.96 9.71 -4.12
C ASN A 113 13.45 9.16 -2.77
N ALA A 114 14.32 8.62 -1.93
CA ALA A 114 13.95 8.19 -0.57
C ALA A 114 13.58 9.35 0.37
N SER A 115 13.81 10.61 -0.05
CA SER A 115 13.39 11.79 0.71
C SER A 115 11.91 12.15 0.54
N ALA A 116 11.20 11.53 -0.42
CA ALA A 116 9.78 11.75 -0.67
C ALA A 116 9.02 10.40 -0.75
N PRO A 117 7.90 10.23 -0.02
CA PRO A 117 7.35 8.91 0.26
C PRO A 117 6.64 8.24 -0.93
N HIS A 118 6.16 9.01 -1.91
CA HIS A 118 5.27 8.48 -2.97
C HIS A 118 5.80 8.75 -4.38
N ILE A 119 7.12 8.83 -4.56
CA ILE A 119 7.74 8.96 -5.88
C ILE A 119 7.67 7.61 -6.61
N MET A 120 7.30 7.65 -7.89
CA MET A 120 7.26 6.45 -8.73
C MET A 120 8.66 6.13 -9.27
N TRP A 121 8.87 4.86 -9.63
CA TRP A 121 10.12 4.44 -10.25
C TRP A 121 10.31 5.07 -11.64
N SER A 122 11.56 5.06 -12.10
CA SER A 122 11.96 5.52 -13.42
C SER A 122 12.83 4.47 -14.13
N ASP A 123 13.51 4.85 -15.21
CA ASP A 123 14.57 4.05 -15.84
C ASP A 123 15.96 4.33 -15.25
N ARG A 124 16.03 5.17 -14.20
CA ARG A 124 17.23 5.41 -13.40
C ARG A 124 17.80 4.09 -12.89
N ARG A 125 19.13 4.04 -12.76
CA ARG A 125 19.87 2.91 -12.22
C ARG A 125 20.33 3.17 -10.78
N PHE A 126 20.29 2.15 -9.94
CA PHE A 126 20.85 2.22 -8.59
C PHE A 126 22.38 2.43 -8.62
N GLY A 127 22.90 3.19 -7.66
CA GLY A 127 24.32 3.44 -7.47
C GLY A 127 24.99 2.49 -6.47
N ASP A 128 26.32 2.55 -6.39
CA ASP A 128 27.13 1.63 -5.59
C ASP A 128 26.98 1.80 -4.06
N ASN A 129 26.69 3.02 -3.60
CA ASN A 129 26.56 3.38 -2.19
C ASN A 129 25.26 4.14 -1.94
N GLU A 130 24.14 3.42 -2.00
CA GLU A 130 22.81 4.02 -2.02
C GLU A 130 21.88 3.37 -1.01
N THR A 131 21.15 4.21 -0.27
CA THR A 131 20.03 3.77 0.57
C THR A 131 18.77 3.70 -0.30
N VAL A 132 18.05 2.59 -0.22
CA VAL A 132 16.82 2.35 -0.98
C VAL A 132 15.69 2.05 0.00
N ALA A 133 14.65 2.89 0.01
CA ALA A 133 13.43 2.61 0.77
C ALA A 133 12.46 1.80 -0.09
N LEU A 134 11.84 0.79 0.51
CA LEU A 134 10.88 -0.11 -0.11
C LEU A 134 9.54 0.04 0.62
N GLU A 135 8.48 0.36 -0.13
CA GLU A 135 7.10 0.29 0.36
C GLU A 135 6.32 -0.66 -0.54
N LEU A 136 6.16 -1.89 -0.06
CA LEU A 136 5.59 -2.99 -0.82
C LEU A 136 4.35 -3.53 -0.13
N ALA A 137 3.56 -4.31 -0.85
CA ALA A 137 2.38 -4.96 -0.29
C ALA A 137 2.14 -6.31 -0.92
N GLY A 138 1.41 -7.18 -0.22
CA GLY A 138 0.78 -8.34 -0.81
C GLY A 138 -0.73 -8.17 -0.78
N VAL A 139 -1.44 -8.76 -1.74
CA VAL A 139 -2.90 -8.77 -1.76
C VAL A 139 -3.43 -10.15 -2.09
N VAL A 140 -4.43 -10.60 -1.33
CA VAL A 140 -5.20 -11.81 -1.60
C VAL A 140 -6.68 -11.48 -1.46
N ARG A 141 -7.45 -11.66 -2.53
CA ARG A 141 -8.90 -11.37 -2.58
C ARG A 141 -9.23 -9.98 -2.01
N ARG A 142 -8.50 -8.95 -2.46
CA ARG A 142 -8.60 -7.56 -1.99
C ARG A 142 -8.18 -7.28 -0.53
N TYR A 143 -7.75 -8.28 0.26
CA TYR A 143 -7.14 -8.06 1.57
C TYR A 143 -5.65 -7.79 1.39
N ALA A 144 -5.21 -6.62 1.84
CA ALA A 144 -3.85 -6.13 1.65
C ALA A 144 -3.05 -6.18 2.95
N ALA A 145 -1.77 -6.53 2.85
CA ALA A 145 -0.79 -6.37 3.90
C ALA A 145 0.39 -5.55 3.35
N GLY A 146 0.63 -4.38 3.93
CA GLY A 146 1.77 -3.52 3.59
C GLY A 146 3.01 -3.92 4.39
N LEU A 147 4.19 -3.76 3.78
CA LEU A 147 5.48 -4.02 4.39
C LEU A 147 6.50 -3.02 3.88
N ALA A 148 7.05 -2.21 4.79
CA ALA A 148 8.13 -1.29 4.49
C ALA A 148 9.47 -1.84 4.98
N ARG A 149 10.52 -1.68 4.17
CA ARG A 149 11.90 -2.05 4.50
C ARG A 149 12.87 -1.04 3.90
N THR A 150 14.07 -0.98 4.45
CA THR A 150 15.16 -0.18 3.89
C THR A 150 16.32 -1.11 3.54
N LEU A 151 16.88 -0.94 2.35
CA LEU A 151 18.09 -1.60 1.87
C LEU A 151 19.23 -0.57 1.82
N GLN A 152 20.45 -1.01 2.10
CA GLN A 152 21.65 -0.24 1.83
C GLN A 152 22.55 -1.01 0.87
N LEU A 153 22.84 -0.41 -0.27
CA LEU A 153 23.92 -0.85 -1.15
C LEU A 153 25.24 -0.26 -0.65
N GLY A 154 26.28 -1.09 -0.56
CA GLY A 154 27.59 -0.68 -0.07
C GLY A 154 27.63 -0.47 1.45
N ALA A 155 28.49 0.42 1.92
CA ALA A 155 28.70 0.65 3.35
C ALA A 155 27.52 1.43 3.96
N MET A 156 27.06 1.00 5.14
CA MET A 156 25.98 1.67 5.87
C MET A 156 26.44 3.01 6.46
N PRO A 157 25.85 4.15 6.06
CA PRO A 157 26.12 5.42 6.69
C PRO A 157 25.67 5.41 8.16
N ALA A 158 26.46 6.01 9.05
CA ALA A 158 26.14 6.07 10.48
C ALA A 158 24.72 6.61 10.74
N LYS A 159 24.34 7.69 10.04
CA LYS A 159 23.00 8.29 10.17
C LYS A 159 21.87 7.33 9.81
N VAL A 160 22.05 6.48 8.78
CA VAL A 160 21.07 5.46 8.40
C VAL A 160 20.96 4.39 9.49
N GLY A 161 22.11 3.92 10.00
CA GLY A 161 22.15 2.95 11.09
C GLY A 161 21.50 3.47 12.38
N ASP A 162 21.78 4.71 12.77
CA ASP A 162 21.21 5.32 13.97
C ASP A 162 19.71 5.62 13.82
N THR A 163 19.28 6.02 12.63
CA THR A 163 17.85 6.16 12.30
C THR A 163 17.13 4.82 12.39
N GLY A 164 17.75 3.75 11.87
CA GLY A 164 17.23 2.39 11.99
C GLY A 164 17.03 1.96 13.44
N LYS A 165 17.99 2.24 14.33
CA LYS A 165 17.86 1.95 15.77
C LYS A 165 16.70 2.69 16.41
N ALA A 166 16.57 3.99 16.15
CA ALA A 166 15.47 4.80 16.70
C ALA A 166 14.09 4.32 16.22
N VAL A 167 13.97 3.91 14.96
CA VAL A 167 12.74 3.32 14.42
C VAL A 167 12.41 2.00 15.13
N LEU A 168 13.39 1.12 15.31
CA LEU A 168 13.19 -0.16 16.00
C LEU A 168 12.77 0.03 17.47
N GLU A 169 13.43 0.95 18.18
CA GLU A 169 13.06 1.31 19.57
C GLU A 169 11.59 1.76 19.65
N GLY A 170 11.17 2.65 18.74
CA GLY A 170 9.79 3.11 18.68
C GLY A 170 8.78 1.99 18.34
N MET A 171 9.14 1.10 17.43
CA MET A 171 8.30 -0.06 17.08
C MET A 171 8.16 -1.02 18.27
N GLU A 172 9.25 -1.33 18.96
CA GLU A 172 9.25 -2.20 20.14
C GLU A 172 8.39 -1.61 21.26
N ALA A 173 8.47 -0.30 21.50
CA ALA A 173 7.69 0.38 22.53
C ALA A 173 6.16 0.34 22.30
N VAL A 174 5.70 0.22 21.06
CA VAL A 174 4.26 0.17 20.71
C VAL A 174 3.73 -1.27 20.65
N LEU A 175 4.58 -2.25 20.39
CA LEU A 175 4.20 -3.66 20.24
C LEU A 175 4.27 -4.46 21.55
N ALA A 176 5.08 -4.02 22.52
CA ALA A 176 5.20 -4.63 23.85
C ALA A 176 3.95 -4.39 24.71
#